data_AF-A0A1F5Z2X3-F1
#
_entry.id   AF-A0A1F5Z2X3-F1
#
_cell.length_a   1.000
_cell.length_b   1.000
_cell.length_c   1.000
_cell.angle_alpha   90.00
_cell.angle_beta   90.00
_cell.angle_gamma   90.00
#
_symmetry.space_group_name_H-M   'P 1'
#
loop_
_entity.id
_entity.type
_entity.pdbx_description
1 polymer ?
#
loop_
_entity_poly.entity_id
_entity_poly.type
_entity_poly.pdbx_seq_one_letter_code
_entity_poly.pdbx_strand_id
1 'polypeptide(L)'
;MMLHRLSIVRAILAVSFLLSSGSLLAEDNQTQFAGLGFGVGLSLTVDFGGHDRVIEATIDKDRIVRILKEKNKIPRVLLESHYFKANNKDNPTMGWGPFIALQPGTDQVIDAIGMGLMIGLKRNDDKNDKSSFNLGLGYISDPSVKILGDGIKKNQALPDGDTEIRYKETSQSGVLFFASFTF
;
A
#
# COMPACT_ATOMS: atom_id res chain seq x y z
N MET A 1 -10.31 36.14 3.31
CA MET A 1 -9.22 35.17 3.01
C MET A 1 -8.60 34.60 4.30
N MET A 2 -9.42 34.10 5.24
CA MET A 2 -8.95 33.76 6.60
C MET A 2 -9.62 32.49 7.20
N LEU A 3 -10.43 31.76 6.42
CA LEU A 3 -11.16 30.57 6.88
C LEU A 3 -10.49 29.23 6.50
N HIS A 4 -9.52 29.23 5.57
CA HIS A 4 -8.81 28.02 5.14
C HIS A 4 -7.57 27.65 5.99
N ARG A 5 -7.10 28.55 6.85
CA ARG A 5 -5.93 28.26 7.71
C ARG A 5 -6.29 27.57 9.04
N LEU A 6 -7.58 27.55 9.41
CA LEU A 6 -8.03 27.01 10.69
C LEU A 6 -8.25 25.48 10.67
N SER A 7 -8.51 24.89 9.50
CA SER A 7 -8.73 23.44 9.33
C SER A 7 -7.44 22.63 9.40
N ILE A 8 -6.34 23.18 8.87
CA ILE A 8 -5.02 22.50 8.87
C ILE A 8 -4.40 22.50 10.28
N VAL A 9 -4.56 23.58 11.05
CA VAL A 9 -4.03 23.68 12.41
C VAL A 9 -4.74 22.74 13.39
N ARG A 10 -6.03 22.43 13.16
CA ARG A 10 -6.77 21.43 13.95
C ARG A 10 -6.39 19.99 13.63
N ALA A 11 -6.03 19.69 12.37
CA ALA A 11 -5.56 18.35 12.00
C ALA A 11 -4.18 18.05 12.58
N ILE A 12 -3.28 19.05 12.65
CA ILE A 12 -1.96 18.88 13.25
C ILE A 12 -2.05 18.76 14.78
N LEU A 13 -2.95 19.50 15.44
CA LEU A 13 -3.14 19.40 16.89
C LEU A 13 -3.77 18.07 17.31
N ALA A 14 -4.63 17.47 16.47
CA ALA A 14 -5.24 16.16 16.74
C ALA A 14 -4.24 15.00 16.61
N VAL A 15 -3.23 15.11 15.73
CA VAL A 15 -2.13 14.14 15.63
C VAL A 15 -1.17 14.28 16.82
N SER A 16 -0.95 15.49 17.34
CA SER A 16 -0.07 15.72 18.49
C SER A 16 -0.69 15.32 19.83
N PHE A 17 -2.01 15.45 20.01
CA PHE A 17 -2.68 15.18 21.29
C PHE A 17 -2.93 13.68 21.55
N LEU A 18 -2.83 12.84 20.52
CA LEU A 18 -2.85 11.38 20.65
C LEU A 18 -1.48 10.79 21.06
N LEU A 19 -0.40 11.59 21.06
CA LEU A 19 0.94 11.14 21.40
C LEU A 19 1.37 11.39 22.87
N SER A 20 0.58 12.07 23.70
CA SER A 20 1.06 12.54 25.03
C SER A 20 0.40 11.94 26.28
N SER A 21 -0.51 10.95 26.15
CA SER A 21 -1.23 10.38 27.30
C SER A 21 -0.86 8.93 27.65
N GLY A 22 0.19 8.38 27.03
CA GLY A 22 0.63 7.00 27.24
C GLY A 22 1.84 6.85 28.16
N SER A 23 1.91 7.55 29.28
CA SER A 23 3.00 7.34 30.25
C SER A 23 2.50 7.43 31.67
N LEU A 24 1.99 6.30 32.16
CA LEU A 24 2.13 5.83 33.55
C LEU A 24 1.53 4.41 33.64
N LEU A 25 2.44 3.44 33.81
CA LEU A 25 2.21 2.02 34.13
C LEU A 25 1.74 1.08 33.00
N ALA A 26 2.66 0.69 32.12
CA ALA A 26 2.51 -0.57 31.36
C ALA A 26 3.89 -1.25 31.20
N GLU A 27 4.17 -2.21 32.08
CA GLU A 27 5.18 -3.24 31.80
C GLU A 27 4.59 -4.24 30.78
N ASP A 28 5.23 -4.25 29.61
CA ASP A 28 5.39 -5.31 28.61
C ASP A 28 4.18 -6.01 27.92
N ASN A 29 4.30 -6.13 26.58
CA ASN A 29 3.48 -6.88 25.61
C ASN A 29 2.20 -6.25 25.01
N GLN A 30 2.27 -5.08 24.34
CA GLN A 30 1.12 -4.52 23.59
C GLN A 30 1.39 -4.07 22.14
N THR A 31 2.09 -4.87 21.33
CA THR A 31 2.01 -4.75 19.85
C THR A 31 1.82 -6.10 19.14
N GLN A 32 1.66 -7.19 19.90
CA GLN A 32 1.49 -8.53 19.39
C GLN A 32 0.15 -9.12 19.83
N PHE A 33 -0.67 -9.54 18.87
CA PHE A 33 -1.89 -10.30 19.14
C PHE A 33 -1.74 -11.69 18.54
N ALA A 34 -1.88 -12.73 19.37
CA ALA A 34 -1.69 -14.13 18.96
C ALA A 34 -0.32 -14.41 18.27
N GLY A 35 0.73 -13.69 18.65
CA GLY A 35 2.06 -13.80 18.05
C GLY A 35 2.23 -13.08 16.72
N LEU A 36 1.20 -12.37 16.24
CA LEU A 36 1.26 -11.53 15.05
C LEU A 36 1.67 -10.11 15.44
N GLY A 37 2.74 -9.60 14.82
CA GLY A 37 3.10 -8.19 14.88
C GLY A 37 2.23 -7.37 13.94
N PHE A 38 2.02 -6.10 14.25
CA PHE A 38 1.33 -5.14 13.38
C PHE A 38 2.25 -3.94 13.10
N GLY A 39 2.13 -3.38 11.90
CA GLY A 39 2.97 -2.28 11.48
C GLY A 39 2.34 -1.44 10.38
N VAL A 40 3.03 -0.35 10.04
CA VAL A 40 2.74 0.48 8.86
C VAL A 40 4.03 0.58 8.06
N GLY A 41 3.92 0.48 6.75
CA GLY A 41 5.08 0.55 5.87
C GLY A 41 4.81 1.27 4.56
N LEU A 42 5.90 1.58 3.88
CA LEU A 42 5.89 2.11 2.52
C LEU A 42 6.10 0.95 1.55
N SER A 43 5.29 0.93 0.50
CA SER A 43 5.42 -0.06 -0.57
C SER A 43 5.66 0.59 -1.92
N LEU A 44 6.30 -0.17 -2.81
CA LEU A 44 6.24 0.04 -4.25
C LEU A 44 5.61 -1.21 -4.87
N THR A 45 4.49 -1.03 -5.56
CA THR A 45 3.87 -2.07 -6.38
C THR A 45 4.26 -1.89 -7.83
N VAL A 46 4.63 -2.97 -8.50
CA VAL A 46 4.78 -3.02 -9.96
C VAL A 46 3.72 -3.95 -10.50
N ASP A 47 2.79 -3.38 -11.26
CA ASP A 47 1.70 -4.10 -11.93
C ASP A 47 2.28 -4.96 -13.06
N PHE A 48 1.89 -6.23 -13.10
CA PHE A 48 2.20 -7.14 -14.21
C PHE A 48 0.92 -7.71 -14.85
N GLY A 49 -0.24 -7.15 -14.51
CA GLY A 49 -1.49 -7.47 -15.16
C GLY A 49 -1.46 -7.17 -16.67
N GLY A 50 -2.36 -7.81 -17.41
CA GLY A 50 -2.40 -7.70 -18.89
C GLY A 50 -2.94 -6.38 -19.43
N HIS A 51 -3.20 -5.38 -18.58
CA HIS A 51 -3.87 -4.14 -18.95
C HIS A 51 -3.26 -2.92 -18.26
N ASP A 52 -3.16 -1.79 -18.98
CA ASP A 52 -2.73 -0.53 -18.37
C ASP A 52 -3.80 -0.01 -17.41
N ARG A 53 -3.40 0.37 -16.18
CA ARG A 53 -4.26 1.11 -15.26
C ARG A 53 -4.44 2.52 -15.77
N VAL A 54 -5.58 2.79 -16.39
CA VAL A 54 -5.87 4.09 -16.99
C VAL A 54 -6.37 5.05 -15.94
N ILE A 55 -5.66 6.18 -15.79
CA ILE A 55 -6.15 7.31 -14.99
C ILE A 55 -6.95 8.24 -15.89
N GLU A 56 -6.40 8.54 -17.07
CA GLU A 56 -6.96 9.49 -18.01
C GLU A 56 -6.65 9.08 -19.45
N ALA A 57 -7.67 9.14 -20.31
CA ALA A 57 -7.54 8.93 -21.74
C ALA A 57 -8.45 9.90 -22.52
N THR A 58 -8.06 10.18 -23.75
CA THR A 58 -8.76 11.08 -24.67
C THR A 58 -8.83 10.50 -26.08
N ILE A 59 -9.68 11.08 -26.92
CA ILE A 59 -9.83 10.75 -28.33
C ILE A 59 -9.27 11.92 -29.12
N ASP A 60 -8.34 11.66 -30.04
CA ASP A 60 -7.87 12.70 -30.95
C ASP A 60 -8.83 12.93 -32.14
N LYS A 61 -8.52 13.92 -32.97
CA LYS A 61 -9.33 14.27 -34.15
C LYS A 61 -9.51 13.11 -35.15
N ASP A 62 -8.63 12.12 -35.11
CA ASP A 62 -8.63 10.96 -36.01
C ASP A 62 -9.33 9.75 -35.37
N ARG A 63 -10.07 9.97 -34.27
CA ARG A 63 -10.75 8.97 -33.44
C ARG A 63 -9.81 7.97 -32.77
N ILE A 64 -8.52 8.30 -32.61
CA ILE A 64 -7.55 7.40 -31.99
C ILE A 64 -7.55 7.62 -30.47
N VAL A 65 -7.61 6.52 -29.73
CA VAL A 65 -7.56 6.52 -28.27
C VAL A 65 -6.14 6.76 -27.77
N ARG A 66 -5.96 7.84 -27.02
CA ARG A 66 -4.69 8.25 -26.41
C ARG A 66 -4.81 8.19 -24.90
N ILE A 67 -3.98 7.35 -24.27
CA ILE A 67 -3.84 7.37 -22.81
C ILE A 67 -2.96 8.56 -22.44
N LEU A 68 -3.51 9.49 -21.67
CA LEU A 68 -2.79 10.66 -21.18
C LEU A 68 -2.02 10.34 -19.89
N LYS A 69 -2.61 9.46 -19.06
CA LYS A 69 -2.00 9.06 -17.79
C LYS A 69 -2.36 7.63 -17.43
N GLU A 70 -1.34 6.86 -17.12
CA GLU A 70 -1.43 5.49 -16.59
C GLU A 70 -0.69 5.38 -15.26
N LYS A 71 -1.02 4.35 -14.48
CA LYS A 71 -0.45 4.15 -13.14
C LYS A 71 -0.15 2.68 -12.87
N ASN A 72 0.88 2.15 -13.53
CA ASN A 72 1.31 0.75 -13.41
C ASN A 72 2.39 0.54 -12.32
N LYS A 73 2.94 1.63 -11.76
CA LYS A 73 3.84 1.60 -10.59
C LYS A 73 3.25 2.48 -9.50
N ILE A 74 3.01 1.91 -8.32
CA ILE A 74 2.21 2.56 -7.29
C ILE A 74 2.96 2.56 -5.97
N PRO A 75 3.40 3.74 -5.48
CA PRO A 75 3.81 3.87 -4.09
C PRO A 75 2.56 3.85 -3.19
N ARG A 76 2.60 3.11 -2.07
CA ARG A 76 1.49 3.01 -1.12
C ARG A 76 1.96 3.05 0.33
N VAL A 77 1.04 3.44 1.21
CA VAL A 77 1.14 3.13 2.64
C VAL A 77 0.25 1.92 2.90
N LEU A 78 0.81 0.86 3.49
CA LEU A 78 0.05 -0.33 3.82
C LEU A 78 0.10 -0.57 5.33
N LEU A 79 -1.01 -1.04 5.88
CA LEU A 79 -1.05 -1.68 7.18
C LEU A 79 -0.54 -3.10 7.00
N GLU A 80 0.34 -3.58 7.87
CA GLU A 80 0.87 -4.94 7.79
C GLU A 80 0.66 -5.74 9.06
N SER A 81 0.63 -7.06 8.89
CA SER A 81 0.83 -8.00 9.96
C SER A 81 1.79 -9.11 9.52
N HIS A 82 2.71 -9.49 10.41
CA HIS A 82 3.71 -10.51 10.11
C HIS A 82 3.96 -11.43 11.30
N TYR A 83 4.48 -12.62 11.00
CA TYR A 83 5.00 -13.56 11.99
C TYR A 83 6.46 -13.87 11.65
N PHE A 84 7.38 -13.62 12.59
CA PHE A 84 8.79 -13.92 12.39
C PHE A 84 9.24 -15.15 13.17
N LYS A 85 10.00 -15.98 12.48
CA LYS A 85 10.88 -16.97 13.11
C LYS A 85 12.28 -16.38 13.18
N ALA A 86 12.81 -16.24 14.39
CA ALA A 86 14.17 -15.75 14.62
C ALA A 86 15.22 -16.82 14.27
N ASN A 87 16.39 -16.36 13.79
CA ASN A 87 17.52 -17.25 13.48
C ASN A 87 18.28 -17.73 14.72
N ASN A 88 18.29 -16.94 15.80
CA ASN A 88 18.92 -17.29 17.07
C ASN A 88 17.93 -17.02 18.21
N LYS A 89 17.75 -18.00 19.11
CA LYS A 89 16.82 -17.88 20.25
C LYS A 89 17.36 -16.98 21.35
N ASP A 90 18.69 -16.86 21.47
CA ASP A 90 19.34 -16.18 22.60
C ASP A 90 19.63 -14.71 22.34
N ASN A 91 19.88 -14.34 21.07
CA ASN A 91 19.90 -12.95 20.61
C ASN A 91 19.36 -12.84 19.16
N PRO A 92 18.04 -12.69 18.98
CA PRO A 92 17.41 -12.70 17.67
C PRO A 92 17.68 -11.39 16.90
N THR A 93 18.83 -11.24 16.26
CA THR A 93 19.18 -10.04 15.47
C THR A 93 18.48 -9.99 14.12
N MET A 94 18.04 -11.15 13.62
CA MET A 94 17.33 -11.30 12.35
C MET A 94 16.22 -12.33 12.48
N GLY A 95 15.08 -12.02 11.86
CA GLY A 95 13.96 -12.94 11.70
C GLY A 95 13.40 -12.88 10.29
N TRP A 96 12.68 -13.91 9.90
CA TRP A 96 11.95 -13.92 8.63
C TRP A 96 10.65 -14.69 8.77
N GLY A 97 9.71 -14.42 7.87
CA GLY A 97 8.46 -15.16 7.83
C GLY A 97 7.40 -14.50 6.95
N PRO A 98 6.18 -15.06 6.97
CA PRO A 98 5.09 -14.54 6.15
C PRO A 98 4.58 -13.20 6.68
N PHE A 99 4.11 -12.36 5.76
CA PHE A 99 3.36 -11.16 6.07
C PHE A 99 2.11 -11.05 5.19
N ILE A 100 1.11 -10.34 5.71
CA ILE A 100 -0.04 -9.83 4.98
C ILE A 100 -0.06 -8.31 5.11
N ALA A 101 -0.55 -7.63 4.09
CA ALA A 101 -0.65 -6.19 4.05
C ALA A 101 -1.98 -5.75 3.42
N LEU A 102 -2.53 -4.64 3.90
CA LEU A 102 -3.82 -4.12 3.49
C LEU A 102 -3.74 -2.61 3.28
N GLN A 103 -4.35 -2.13 2.19
CA GLN A 103 -4.59 -0.72 1.98
C GLN A 103 -6.10 -0.44 2.14
N PRO A 104 -6.53 0.30 3.17
CA PRO A 104 -7.89 0.82 3.23
C PRO A 104 -8.13 1.81 2.08
N GLY A 105 -9.33 1.77 1.50
CA GLY A 105 -9.73 2.70 0.45
C GLY A 105 -10.60 3.86 0.94
N THR A 106 -10.79 4.85 0.08
CA THR A 106 -11.74 5.96 0.32
C THR A 106 -13.11 5.67 -0.28
N ASP A 107 -13.12 5.13 -1.49
CA ASP A 107 -14.34 4.81 -2.24
C ASP A 107 -14.76 3.35 -2.03
N GLN A 108 -13.80 2.50 -1.65
CA GLN A 108 -13.97 1.07 -1.40
C GLN A 108 -13.42 0.72 -0.03
N VAL A 109 -13.94 -0.34 0.60
CA VAL A 109 -13.45 -0.76 1.92
C VAL A 109 -11.97 -1.15 1.88
N ILE A 110 -11.54 -1.81 0.79
CA ILE A 110 -10.17 -2.29 0.60
C ILE A 110 -9.70 -1.95 -0.81
N ASP A 111 -8.69 -1.10 -0.92
CA ASP A 111 -8.05 -0.73 -2.18
C ASP A 111 -7.05 -1.80 -2.66
N ALA A 112 -6.35 -2.45 -1.72
CA ALA A 112 -5.35 -3.44 -2.05
C ALA A 112 -5.12 -4.46 -0.92
N ILE A 113 -4.79 -5.70 -1.32
CA ILE A 113 -4.41 -6.79 -0.42
C ILE A 113 -3.08 -7.36 -0.89
N GLY A 114 -2.09 -7.36 -0.01
CA GLY A 114 -0.76 -7.91 -0.24
C GLY A 114 -0.46 -9.08 0.68
N MET A 115 0.39 -9.99 0.22
CA MET A 115 0.95 -11.07 1.02
C MET A 115 2.34 -11.46 0.50
N GLY A 116 3.21 -11.93 1.38
CA GLY A 116 4.55 -12.33 0.94
C GLY A 116 5.43 -12.82 2.06
N LEU A 117 6.74 -12.76 1.80
CA LEU A 117 7.78 -13.04 2.77
C LEU A 117 8.48 -11.75 3.17
N MET A 118 8.87 -11.69 4.43
CA MET A 118 9.54 -10.54 5.00
C MET A 118 10.72 -10.98 5.83
N ILE A 119 11.77 -10.17 5.81
CA ILE A 119 12.94 -10.28 6.67
C ILE A 119 12.95 -9.04 7.57
N GLY A 120 13.05 -9.26 8.88
CA GLY A 120 13.19 -8.21 9.89
C GLY A 120 14.60 -8.21 10.48
N LEU A 121 15.18 -7.03 10.60
CA LEU A 121 16.49 -6.78 11.20
C LEU A 121 16.28 -5.91 12.45
N LYS A 122 16.69 -6.38 13.62
CA LYS A 122 16.68 -5.54 14.83
C LYS A 122 17.73 -4.43 14.66
N ARG A 123 17.37 -3.20 15.02
CA ARG A 123 18.25 -2.04 14.84
C ARG A 123 19.34 -1.92 15.92
N ASN A 124 19.12 -2.54 17.07
CA ASN A 124 20.02 -2.46 18.21
C ASN A 124 20.03 -3.80 18.97
N ASP A 125 21.16 -4.12 19.58
CA ASP A 125 21.35 -5.31 20.43
C ASP A 125 20.88 -5.07 21.87
N ASP A 126 20.41 -3.86 22.19
CA ASP A 126 19.75 -3.59 23.46
C ASP A 126 18.45 -4.40 23.55
N LYS A 127 18.30 -5.15 24.64
CA LYS A 127 17.12 -5.97 24.90
C LYS A 127 15.85 -5.12 25.06
N ASN A 128 16.00 -3.85 25.40
CA ASN A 128 14.89 -2.90 25.55
C ASN A 128 14.52 -2.19 24.25
N ASP A 129 15.37 -2.27 23.21
CA ASP A 129 15.08 -1.68 21.90
C ASP A 129 14.37 -2.71 21.02
N LYS A 130 13.07 -2.50 20.85
CA LYS A 130 12.21 -3.34 20.01
C LYS A 130 12.16 -2.83 18.57
N SER A 131 12.93 -1.79 18.23
CA SER A 131 12.91 -1.24 16.89
C SER A 131 13.51 -2.21 15.88
N SER A 132 12.79 -2.38 14.78
CA SER A 132 13.21 -3.23 13.67
C SER A 132 12.98 -2.54 12.35
N PHE A 133 13.85 -2.86 11.40
CA PHE A 133 13.67 -2.52 10.00
C PHE A 133 13.31 -3.78 9.23
N ASN A 134 12.20 -3.75 8.52
CA ASN A 134 11.69 -4.92 7.82
C ASN A 134 11.61 -4.67 6.33
N LEU A 135 11.96 -5.69 5.56
CA LEU A 135 11.92 -5.71 4.10
C LEU A 135 11.08 -6.90 3.64
N GLY A 136 10.01 -6.60 2.90
CA GLY A 136 9.08 -7.57 2.34
C GLY A 136 9.14 -7.63 0.83
N LEU A 137 9.00 -8.85 0.30
CA LEU A 137 8.73 -9.12 -1.11
C LEU A 137 7.48 -10.01 -1.19
N GLY A 138 6.55 -9.64 -2.05
CA GLY A 138 5.28 -10.34 -2.11
C GLY A 138 4.49 -10.14 -3.38
N TYR A 139 3.28 -10.64 -3.33
CA TYR A 139 2.22 -10.45 -4.30
C TYR A 139 1.22 -9.44 -3.75
N ILE A 140 0.62 -8.64 -4.61
CA ILE A 140 -0.46 -7.72 -4.25
C ILE A 140 -1.55 -7.76 -5.30
N SER A 141 -2.80 -7.66 -4.85
CA SER A 141 -3.99 -7.59 -5.68
C SER A 141 -4.74 -6.29 -5.40
N ASP A 142 -5.06 -5.55 -6.45
CA ASP A 142 -5.95 -4.40 -6.45
C ASP A 142 -7.29 -4.85 -7.02
N PRO A 143 -8.37 -4.95 -6.22
CA PRO A 143 -9.66 -5.47 -6.67
C PRO A 143 -10.39 -4.56 -7.67
N SER A 144 -10.13 -3.25 -7.60
CA SER A 144 -10.74 -2.27 -8.49
C SER A 144 -9.70 -1.40 -9.16
N VAL A 145 -9.54 -1.67 -10.45
CA VAL A 145 -8.62 -1.00 -11.35
C VAL A 145 -9.38 -0.60 -12.59
N LYS A 146 -9.41 0.70 -12.86
CA LYS A 146 -9.97 1.25 -14.08
C LYS A 146 -9.06 0.94 -15.28
N ILE A 147 -9.62 0.28 -16.29
CA ILE A 147 -8.97 -0.02 -17.56
C ILE A 147 -9.88 0.38 -18.74
N LEU A 148 -9.34 0.35 -19.96
CA LEU A 148 -10.15 0.56 -21.16
C LEU A 148 -11.22 -0.54 -21.30
N GLY A 149 -12.40 -0.14 -21.77
CA GLY A 149 -13.49 -1.07 -22.06
C GLY A 149 -13.14 -2.07 -23.15
N ASP A 150 -13.91 -3.15 -23.22
CA ASP A 150 -13.67 -4.21 -24.20
C ASP A 150 -13.71 -3.70 -25.63
N GLY A 151 -12.75 -4.15 -26.44
CA GLY A 151 -12.54 -3.71 -27.82
C GLY A 151 -11.74 -2.41 -27.97
N ILE A 152 -11.57 -1.62 -26.91
CA ILE A 152 -10.84 -0.36 -26.96
C ILE A 152 -9.37 -0.59 -26.61
N LYS A 153 -8.45 -0.17 -27.48
CA LYS A 153 -7.01 -0.32 -27.29
C LYS A 153 -6.28 1.01 -27.43
N LYS A 154 -5.22 1.18 -26.64
CA LYS A 154 -4.30 2.31 -26.73
C LYS A 154 -3.74 2.43 -28.15
N ASN A 155 -3.69 3.67 -28.66
CA ASN A 155 -3.18 4.00 -30.00
C ASN A 155 -3.92 3.30 -31.15
N GLN A 156 -5.19 2.95 -30.96
CA GLN A 156 -6.06 2.45 -32.01
C GLN A 156 -7.30 3.32 -32.14
N ALA A 157 -7.92 3.31 -33.32
CA ALA A 157 -9.20 3.97 -33.54
C ALA A 157 -10.27 3.35 -32.62
N LEU A 158 -11.23 4.16 -32.18
CA LEU A 158 -12.41 3.66 -31.50
C LEU A 158 -13.14 2.63 -32.37
N PRO A 159 -13.71 1.57 -31.78
CA PRO A 159 -14.59 0.66 -32.48
C PRO A 159 -15.72 1.39 -33.21
N ASP A 160 -16.19 0.83 -34.32
CA ASP A 160 -17.30 1.39 -35.07
C ASP A 160 -18.55 1.45 -34.18
N GLY A 161 -19.21 2.61 -34.16
CA GLY A 161 -20.36 2.90 -33.30
C GLY A 161 -20.03 3.55 -31.96
N ASP A 162 -18.79 3.44 -31.47
CA ASP A 162 -18.38 4.12 -30.22
C ASP A 162 -18.05 5.59 -30.48
N THR A 163 -18.73 6.50 -29.78
CA THR A 163 -18.49 7.95 -29.81
C THR A 163 -17.67 8.46 -28.63
N GLU A 164 -17.51 7.64 -27.59
CA GLU A 164 -16.80 7.98 -26.36
C GLU A 164 -15.94 6.81 -25.85
N ILE A 165 -14.94 7.11 -25.02
CA ILE A 165 -14.12 6.07 -24.39
C ILE A 165 -14.91 5.46 -23.24
N ARG A 166 -15.24 4.18 -23.39
CA ARG A 166 -15.79 3.37 -22.31
C ARG A 166 -14.67 2.83 -21.42
N TYR A 167 -14.92 2.80 -20.12
CA TYR A 167 -14.02 2.21 -19.13
C TYR A 167 -14.69 1.03 -18.44
N LYS A 168 -13.88 0.14 -17.87
CA LYS A 168 -14.36 -0.91 -16.97
C LYS A 168 -13.45 -1.02 -15.75
N GLU A 169 -14.00 -1.50 -14.66
CA GLU A 169 -13.24 -1.86 -13.47
C GLU A 169 -12.96 -3.35 -13.46
N THR A 170 -11.73 -3.71 -13.07
CA THR A 170 -11.32 -5.10 -12.93
C THR A 170 -10.27 -5.24 -11.83
N SER A 171 -9.99 -6.46 -11.41
CA SER A 171 -8.88 -6.74 -10.52
C SER A 171 -7.56 -6.80 -11.31
N GLN A 172 -6.50 -6.18 -10.80
CA GLN A 172 -5.14 -6.42 -11.28
C GLN A 172 -4.21 -6.85 -10.16
N SER A 173 -3.04 -7.36 -10.51
CA SER A 173 -2.11 -7.91 -9.55
C SER A 173 -0.67 -7.60 -9.93
N GLY A 174 0.17 -7.50 -8.91
CA GLY A 174 1.52 -6.98 -9.03
C GLY A 174 2.50 -7.60 -8.06
N VAL A 175 3.77 -7.26 -8.26
CA VAL A 175 4.82 -7.54 -7.29
C VAL A 175 4.83 -6.42 -6.26
N LEU A 176 4.91 -6.80 -5.00
CA LEU A 176 4.98 -5.92 -3.85
C LEU A 176 6.40 -5.88 -3.30
N PHE A 177 7.02 -4.71 -3.32
CA PHE A 177 8.20 -4.41 -2.50
C PHE A 177 7.74 -3.59 -1.31
N PHE A 178 8.14 -3.98 -0.11
CA PHE A 178 7.63 -3.38 1.11
C PHE A 178 8.75 -3.11 2.11
N ALA A 179 8.71 -1.94 2.73
CA ALA A 179 9.60 -1.56 3.82
C ALA A 179 8.77 -1.04 4.99
N SER A 180 8.95 -1.61 6.17
CA SER A 180 8.26 -1.19 7.38
C SER A 180 9.22 -1.01 8.54
N PHE A 181 8.75 -0.29 9.56
CA PHE A 181 9.45 -0.09 10.81
C PHE A 181 8.48 -0.42 11.94
N THR A 182 8.90 -1.29 12.84
CA THR A 182 8.19 -1.52 14.11
C THR A 182 8.93 -0.73 15.19
N PHE A 183 8.18 0.00 16.01
CA PHE A 183 8.67 0.77 17.16
C PHE A 183 8.59 -0.07 18.44
#